data_AF-A0A956YFA5-F1
#
_entry.id   AF-A0A956YFA5-F1
#
_cell.length_a   1.000
_cell.length_b   1.000
_cell.length_c   1.000
_cell.angle_alpha   90.00
_cell.angle_beta   90.00
_cell.angle_gamma   90.00
#
_symmetry.space_group_name_H-M   'P 1'
#
loop_
_entity.id
_entity.type
_entity.pdbx_description
1 polymer ?
#
loop_
_entity_poly.entity_id
_entity_poly.type
_entity_poly.pdbx_seq_one_letter_code
_entity_poly.pdbx_strand_id
1 'polypeptide(L)'
;MSSLYISYVSRDKEFAHTLTQALNARGIATVDGRLGLGDGLSDSIRIGLQQSTYAVLILSEAFFNKSWPRFEFEELDKLDRDFASGTRLLPIWHEIDPQRVSYFAPELAQRMGVSTSRHKLDAIVDEIADAVGADESFNPSGSATTESAPFQKGFTPDPVIQQQTYASPQVALRENLNTYFSETELRVLCFDLGVEYENLGGRSKPEKILELIGMMQRHGRLEQLIGLVRQQRPHSSW
;
A
#
# COMPACT_ATOMS: atom_id res chain seq x y z
N MET A 1 -21.31 16.74 11.26
CA MET A 1 -20.01 16.24 11.72
C MET A 1 -19.71 14.98 10.95
N SER A 2 -18.78 15.06 10.02
CA SER A 2 -18.33 13.91 9.24
C SER A 2 -17.49 13.02 10.15
N SER A 3 -17.89 11.76 10.30
CA SER A 3 -17.07 10.76 10.97
C SER A 3 -16.04 10.18 10.01
N LEU A 4 -14.90 9.76 10.55
CA LEU A 4 -13.80 9.12 9.85
C LEU A 4 -13.72 7.64 10.23
N TYR A 5 -13.90 6.74 9.27
CA TYR A 5 -13.78 5.30 9.51
C TYR A 5 -12.30 4.90 9.53
N ILE A 6 -11.84 4.14 10.54
CA ILE A 6 -10.43 3.71 10.64
C ILE A 6 -10.37 2.19 10.51
N SER A 7 -9.90 1.71 9.35
CA SER A 7 -9.74 0.30 9.06
C SER A 7 -8.31 -0.18 9.35
N TYR A 8 -8.19 -1.26 10.12
CA TYR A 8 -6.92 -1.82 10.56
C TYR A 8 -7.01 -3.30 10.92
N VAL A 9 -5.90 -4.04 10.88
CA VAL A 9 -5.87 -5.42 11.40
C VAL A 9 -5.55 -5.45 12.88
N SER A 10 -5.91 -6.54 13.57
CA SER A 10 -5.76 -6.65 15.03
C SER A 10 -4.34 -6.42 15.56
N ARG A 11 -3.30 -6.63 14.74
CA ARG A 11 -1.89 -6.35 15.09
C ARG A 11 -1.58 -4.85 15.17
N ASP A 12 -2.32 -4.01 14.46
CA ASP A 12 -2.13 -2.56 14.39
C ASP A 12 -3.00 -1.79 15.39
N LYS A 13 -3.66 -2.50 16.32
CA LYS A 13 -4.63 -1.93 17.26
C LYS A 13 -4.05 -0.79 18.09
N GLU A 14 -2.79 -0.89 18.51
CA GLU A 14 -2.14 0.13 19.33
C GLU A 14 -1.96 1.45 18.55
N PHE A 15 -1.50 1.36 17.31
CA PHE A 15 -1.39 2.53 16.43
C PHE A 15 -2.77 3.11 16.07
N ALA A 16 -3.73 2.26 15.72
CA ALA A 16 -5.10 2.70 15.43
C ALA A 16 -5.75 3.43 16.61
N HIS A 17 -5.50 2.95 17.85
CA HIS A 17 -5.97 3.61 19.07
C HIS A 17 -5.31 4.96 19.28
N THR A 18 -3.98 5.04 19.08
CA THR A 18 -3.22 6.28 19.22
C THR A 18 -3.67 7.34 18.21
N LEU A 19 -3.85 6.93 16.95
CA LEU A 19 -4.36 7.79 15.88
C LEU A 19 -5.78 8.29 16.19
N THR A 20 -6.66 7.39 16.63
CA THR A 20 -8.02 7.70 17.08
C THR A 20 -8.04 8.77 18.16
N GLN A 21 -7.20 8.64 19.19
CA GLN A 21 -7.13 9.62 20.27
C GLN A 21 -6.68 11.00 19.76
N ALA A 22 -5.67 11.04 18.89
CA ALA A 22 -5.14 12.28 18.36
C ALA A 22 -6.15 13.00 17.43
N LEU A 23 -6.87 12.26 16.58
CA LEU A 23 -7.92 12.79 15.72
C LEU A 23 -9.12 13.33 16.53
N ASN A 24 -9.56 12.59 17.54
CA ASN A 24 -10.64 13.04 18.42
C ASN A 24 -10.24 14.30 19.20
N ALA A 25 -8.97 14.43 19.61
CA ALA A 25 -8.45 15.64 20.22
C ALA A 25 -8.46 16.86 19.28
N ARG A 26 -8.45 16.63 17.95
CA ARG A 26 -8.67 17.65 16.91
C ARG A 26 -10.15 17.85 16.55
N GLY A 27 -11.09 17.21 17.25
CA GLY A 27 -12.52 17.33 17.00
C GLY A 27 -13.04 16.49 15.84
N ILE A 28 -12.22 15.59 15.28
CA ILE A 28 -12.62 14.67 14.19
C ILE A 28 -13.13 13.38 14.83
N ALA A 29 -14.44 13.14 14.71
CA ALA A 29 -15.05 11.93 15.24
C ALA A 29 -14.64 10.70 14.42
N THR A 30 -14.29 9.60 15.10
CA THR A 30 -13.80 8.37 14.44
C THR A 30 -14.71 7.17 14.67
N VAL A 31 -14.79 6.26 13.69
CA VAL A 31 -15.47 4.96 13.81
C VAL A 31 -14.45 3.83 13.68
N ASP A 32 -14.50 2.86 14.61
CA ASP A 32 -13.59 1.71 14.62
C ASP A 32 -13.95 0.69 13.53
N GLY A 33 -12.96 0.32 12.72
CA GLY A 33 -13.10 -0.58 11.57
C GLY A 33 -12.17 -1.79 11.64
N ARG A 34 -12.01 -2.41 12.82
CA ARG A 34 -11.08 -3.53 12.99
C ARG A 34 -11.44 -4.73 12.10
N LEU A 35 -10.52 -5.10 11.23
CA LEU A 35 -10.59 -6.29 10.39
C LEU A 35 -10.21 -7.56 11.19
N GLY A 36 -11.13 -8.51 11.24
CA GLY A 36 -11.05 -9.84 11.85
C GLY A 36 -10.74 -10.96 10.87
N LEU A 37 -10.96 -12.21 11.29
CA LEU A 37 -10.85 -13.39 10.44
C LEU A 37 -12.18 -13.58 9.72
N GLY A 38 -12.14 -13.74 8.39
CA GLY A 38 -13.33 -13.94 7.57
C GLY A 38 -14.01 -12.67 7.08
N ASP A 39 -13.56 -11.50 7.53
CA ASP A 39 -14.02 -10.21 7.00
C ASP A 39 -13.45 -9.98 5.59
N GLY A 40 -14.27 -9.44 4.69
CA GLY A 40 -13.83 -8.90 3.40
C GLY A 40 -13.29 -7.49 3.56
N LEU A 41 -12.19 -7.17 2.87
CA LEU A 41 -11.53 -5.86 2.96
C LEU A 41 -12.36 -4.79 2.27
N SER A 42 -12.75 -5.02 1.02
CA SER A 42 -13.57 -4.10 0.22
C SER A 42 -14.94 -3.89 0.86
N ASP A 43 -15.54 -4.95 1.38
CA ASP A 43 -16.82 -4.92 2.09
C ASP A 43 -16.75 -4.10 3.38
N SER A 44 -15.70 -4.31 4.19
CA SER A 44 -15.49 -3.53 5.42
C SER A 44 -15.35 -2.04 5.12
N ILE A 45 -14.57 -1.68 4.10
CA ILE A 45 -14.43 -0.28 3.68
C ILE A 45 -15.77 0.26 3.17
N ARG A 46 -16.51 -0.49 2.35
CA ARG A 46 -17.83 -0.08 1.85
C ARG A 46 -18.81 0.19 2.99
N ILE A 47 -18.85 -0.66 4.01
CA ILE A 47 -19.68 -0.47 5.21
C ILE A 47 -19.26 0.80 5.95
N GLY A 48 -17.95 1.00 6.17
CA GLY A 48 -17.42 2.20 6.81
C GLY A 48 -17.81 3.48 6.06
N LEU A 49 -17.73 3.44 4.73
CA LEU A 49 -18.04 4.54 3.83
C LEU A 49 -19.55 4.84 3.67
N GLN A 50 -20.43 3.92 4.07
CA GLN A 50 -21.86 4.22 4.20
C GLN A 50 -22.17 5.06 5.44
N GLN A 51 -21.29 5.01 6.45
CA GLN A 51 -21.46 5.69 7.73
C GLN A 51 -20.54 6.92 7.87
N SER A 52 -19.56 7.07 6.98
CA SER A 52 -18.49 8.07 7.04
C SER A 52 -18.12 8.54 5.64
N THR A 53 -17.83 9.83 5.48
CA THR A 53 -17.38 10.39 4.18
C THR A 53 -15.94 10.01 3.83
N TYR A 54 -15.17 9.61 4.84
CA TYR A 54 -13.77 9.25 4.70
C TYR A 54 -13.49 7.93 5.38
N ALA A 55 -12.61 7.13 4.78
CA ALA A 55 -12.01 5.96 5.42
C ALA A 55 -10.49 6.09 5.42
N VAL A 56 -9.87 5.98 6.59
CA VAL A 56 -8.45 5.69 6.73
C VAL A 56 -8.25 4.18 6.63
N LEU A 57 -7.29 3.76 5.80
CA LEU A 57 -6.85 2.38 5.72
C LEU A 57 -5.39 2.27 6.18
N ILE A 58 -5.16 1.57 7.28
CA ILE A 58 -3.81 1.33 7.82
C ILE A 58 -3.19 0.14 7.08
N LEU A 59 -2.17 0.44 6.28
CA LEU A 59 -1.40 -0.51 5.48
C LEU A 59 -0.09 -0.82 6.19
N SER A 60 -0.05 -1.96 6.89
CA SER A 60 1.12 -2.47 7.62
C SER A 60 1.60 -3.82 7.09
N GLU A 61 2.78 -4.27 7.52
CA GLU A 61 3.22 -5.65 7.27
C GLU A 61 2.18 -6.68 7.72
N ALA A 62 1.57 -6.47 8.89
CA ALA A 62 0.54 -7.35 9.42
C ALA A 62 -0.74 -7.34 8.57
N PHE A 63 -1.09 -6.18 7.99
CA PHE A 63 -2.21 -6.07 7.07
C PHE A 63 -2.02 -6.97 5.85
N PHE A 64 -0.87 -6.88 5.17
CA PHE A 64 -0.62 -7.68 3.97
C PHE A 64 -0.41 -9.18 4.25
N ASN A 65 -0.05 -9.56 5.48
CA ASN A 65 0.08 -10.96 5.87
C ASN A 65 -1.27 -11.71 6.00
N LYS A 66 -2.40 -11.00 5.98
CA LYS A 66 -3.73 -11.62 6.01
C LYS A 66 -4.15 -12.33 4.72
N SER A 67 -3.29 -12.36 3.69
CA SER A 67 -3.54 -13.06 2.42
C SER A 67 -4.87 -12.65 1.76
N TRP A 68 -5.12 -11.33 1.70
CA TRP A 68 -6.27 -10.78 0.99
C TRP A 68 -6.27 -11.26 -0.46
N PRO A 69 -7.40 -11.80 -0.96
CA PRO A 69 -7.54 -12.10 -2.38
C PRO A 69 -7.26 -10.88 -3.25
N ARG A 70 -6.65 -11.07 -4.43
CA ARG A 70 -6.33 -9.96 -5.35
C ARG A 70 -7.55 -9.12 -5.72
N PHE A 71 -8.71 -9.75 -5.89
CA PHE A 71 -9.95 -9.05 -6.27
C PHE A 71 -10.38 -8.02 -5.22
N GLU A 72 -10.05 -8.20 -3.94
CA GLU A 72 -10.37 -7.24 -2.87
C GLU A 72 -9.67 -5.89 -3.11
N PHE A 73 -8.40 -5.92 -3.53
CA PHE A 73 -7.67 -4.69 -3.88
C PHE A 73 -8.20 -4.07 -5.17
N GLU A 74 -8.55 -4.89 -6.17
CA GLU A 74 -9.19 -4.39 -7.40
C GLU A 74 -10.54 -3.71 -7.11
N GLU A 75 -11.30 -4.23 -6.13
CA GLU A 75 -12.55 -3.63 -5.68
C GLU A 75 -12.34 -2.34 -4.88
N LEU A 76 -11.33 -2.30 -4.00
CA LEU A 76 -10.93 -1.06 -3.33
C LEU A 76 -10.55 0.02 -4.33
N ASP A 77 -9.78 -0.33 -5.36
CA ASP A 77 -9.36 0.62 -6.40
C ASP A 77 -10.56 1.17 -7.17
N LYS A 78 -11.59 0.36 -7.42
CA LYS A 78 -12.85 0.82 -8.03
C LYS A 78 -13.60 1.77 -7.11
N LEU A 79 -13.70 1.42 -5.83
CA LEU A 79 -14.38 2.22 -4.81
C LEU A 79 -13.72 3.59 -4.63
N ASP A 80 -12.39 3.63 -4.63
CA ASP A 80 -11.60 4.84 -4.45
C ASP A 80 -11.52 5.74 -5.70
N ARG A 81 -11.86 5.21 -6.89
CA ARG A 81 -12.01 5.99 -8.12
C ARG A 81 -13.43 6.50 -8.35
N ASP A 82 -14.40 6.05 -7.56
CA ASP A 82 -15.77 6.54 -7.65
C ASP A 82 -15.90 7.91 -6.96
N PHE A 83 -15.27 8.92 -7.57
CA PHE A 83 -15.27 10.31 -7.10
C PHE A 83 -16.67 10.91 -6.99
N ALA A 84 -17.65 10.36 -7.73
CA ALA A 84 -19.03 10.83 -7.76
C ALA A 84 -19.74 10.68 -6.41
N SER A 85 -19.27 9.76 -5.56
CA SER A 85 -19.78 9.57 -4.20
C SER A 85 -19.36 10.66 -3.21
N GLY A 86 -18.34 11.47 -3.54
CA GLY A 86 -17.70 12.41 -2.60
C GLY A 86 -16.83 11.72 -1.54
N THR A 87 -16.88 10.39 -1.48
CA THR A 87 -16.18 9.59 -0.50
C THR A 87 -14.70 9.43 -0.86
N ARG A 88 -13.82 9.35 0.14
CA ARG A 88 -12.36 9.21 -0.07
C ARG A 88 -11.74 8.14 0.82
N LEU A 89 -10.86 7.34 0.22
CA LEU A 89 -9.96 6.43 0.93
C LEU A 89 -8.62 7.13 1.17
N LEU A 90 -8.15 7.12 2.42
CA LEU A 90 -6.91 7.74 2.87
C LEU A 90 -5.93 6.65 3.34
N PRO A 91 -4.99 6.22 2.49
CA PRO A 91 -4.04 5.19 2.88
C PRO A 91 -2.97 5.75 3.85
N ILE A 92 -2.76 5.07 4.97
CA ILE A 92 -1.63 5.30 5.89
C ILE A 92 -0.66 4.14 5.79
N TRP A 93 0.58 4.42 5.42
CA TRP A 93 1.64 3.43 5.36
C TRP A 93 2.28 3.30 6.75
N HIS A 94 1.94 2.22 7.45
CA HIS A 94 2.36 2.00 8.83
C HIS A 94 3.53 1.02 8.91
N GLU A 95 4.73 1.55 9.16
CA GLU A 95 5.97 0.77 9.34
C GLU A 95 6.19 -0.29 8.25
N ILE A 96 5.82 0.03 7.01
CA ILE A 96 5.87 -0.88 5.89
C ILE A 96 6.82 -0.38 4.81
N ASP A 97 7.46 -1.33 4.12
CA ASP A 97 8.16 -1.06 2.88
C ASP A 97 7.17 -0.62 1.79
N PRO A 98 7.34 0.58 1.19
CA PRO A 98 6.57 1.03 0.03
C PRO A 98 6.46 -0.01 -1.10
N GLN A 99 7.50 -0.84 -1.30
CA GLN A 99 7.50 -1.87 -2.34
C GLN A 99 6.48 -2.97 -2.09
N ARG A 100 6.19 -3.27 -0.83
CA ARG A 100 5.16 -4.22 -0.45
C ARG A 100 3.78 -3.67 -0.79
N VAL A 101 3.56 -2.37 -0.54
CA VAL A 101 2.33 -1.67 -0.95
C VAL A 101 2.18 -1.71 -2.47
N SER A 102 3.23 -1.33 -3.23
CA SER A 102 3.19 -1.34 -4.70
C SER A 102 2.93 -2.73 -5.29
N TYR A 103 3.37 -3.80 -4.63
CA TYR A 103 3.15 -5.16 -5.11
C TYR A 103 1.70 -5.63 -4.95
N PHE A 104 1.09 -5.37 -3.80
CA PHE A 104 -0.27 -5.84 -3.50
C PHE A 104 -1.34 -4.85 -4.00
N ALA A 105 -1.04 -3.56 -3.96
CA ALA A 105 -1.97 -2.48 -4.32
C ALA A 105 -1.23 -1.35 -5.08
N PRO A 106 -0.87 -1.58 -6.36
CA PRO A 106 -0.10 -0.63 -7.17
C PRO A 106 -0.80 0.72 -7.36
N GLU A 107 -2.14 0.74 -7.42
CA GLU A 107 -2.92 1.98 -7.52
C GLU A 107 -2.87 2.77 -6.22
N LEU A 108 -3.07 2.11 -5.06
CA LEU A 108 -2.90 2.74 -3.74
C LEU A 108 -1.47 3.25 -3.50
N ALA A 109 -0.47 2.58 -4.07
CA ALA A 109 0.93 3.01 -3.94
C ALA A 109 1.26 4.29 -4.74
N GLN A 110 0.51 4.56 -5.82
CA GLN A 110 0.66 5.78 -6.62
C GLN A 110 -0.06 6.97 -6.00
N ARG A 111 -1.07 6.72 -5.15
CA ARG A 111 -1.79 7.77 -4.44
C ARG A 111 -0.95 8.21 -3.24
N MET A 112 -0.87 9.52 -3.02
CA MET A 112 -0.15 10.09 -1.88
C MET A 112 -0.75 9.51 -0.59
N GLY A 113 0.02 8.62 0.06
CA GLY A 113 -0.31 8.05 1.36
C GLY A 113 0.65 8.60 2.41
N VAL A 114 0.15 8.79 3.63
CA VAL A 114 0.97 9.31 4.71
C VAL A 114 1.76 8.18 5.34
N SER A 115 3.08 8.33 5.39
CA SER A 115 3.96 7.30 5.97
C SER A 115 4.35 7.64 7.40
N THR A 116 4.09 6.72 8.33
CA THR A 116 4.54 6.79 9.74
C THR A 116 6.05 6.70 9.89
N SER A 117 6.74 6.08 8.93
CA SER A 117 8.21 6.02 8.89
C SER A 117 8.84 7.36 8.50
N ARG A 118 8.06 8.28 7.90
CA ARG A 118 8.53 9.58 7.40
C ARG A 118 7.97 10.77 8.19
N HIS A 119 6.79 10.60 8.80
CA HIS A 119 6.08 11.66 9.50
C HIS A 119 5.80 11.28 10.95
N LYS A 120 5.84 12.27 11.83
CA LYS A 120 5.37 12.13 13.21
C LYS A 120 3.84 12.13 13.23
N LEU A 121 3.26 11.53 14.26
CA LEU A 121 1.81 11.40 14.43
C LEU A 121 1.06 12.73 14.22
N ASP A 122 1.53 13.83 14.81
CA ASP A 122 0.85 15.14 14.68
C ASP A 122 0.74 15.60 13.22
N ALA A 123 1.79 15.40 12.43
CA ALA A 123 1.78 15.74 11.00
C ALA A 123 0.83 14.85 10.20
N ILE A 124 0.72 13.57 10.57
CA ILE A 124 -0.25 12.64 9.96
C ILE A 124 -1.68 13.11 10.27
N VAL A 125 -1.92 13.51 11.51
CA VAL A 125 -3.23 14.02 11.94
C VAL A 125 -3.57 15.33 11.23
N ASP A 126 -2.61 16.22 11.03
CA ASP A 126 -2.78 17.45 10.26
C ASP A 126 -3.15 17.14 8.80
N GLU A 127 -2.45 16.22 8.15
CA GLU A 127 -2.72 15.86 6.76
C GLU A 127 -4.11 15.21 6.58
N ILE A 128 -4.54 14.38 7.54
CA ILE A 128 -5.90 13.83 7.55
C ILE A 128 -6.93 14.95 7.79
N ALA A 129 -6.66 15.87 8.72
CA ALA A 129 -7.56 16.97 9.02
C ALA A 129 -7.75 17.91 7.80
N ASP A 130 -6.67 18.20 7.08
CA ASP A 130 -6.71 18.99 5.85
C ASP A 130 -7.51 18.27 4.76
N ALA A 131 -7.33 16.96 4.60
CA ALA A 131 -8.09 16.16 3.63
C ALA A 131 -9.60 16.14 3.95
N VAL A 132 -9.97 16.08 5.24
CA VAL A 132 -11.37 16.09 5.69
C VAL A 132 -11.98 17.51 5.64
N GLY A 133 -11.18 18.54 5.94
CA GLY A 133 -11.64 19.93 6.02
C GLY A 133 -11.70 20.66 4.67
N ALA A 134 -10.87 20.28 3.69
CA ALA A 134 -10.88 20.88 2.35
C ALA A 134 -12.22 20.69 1.62
N ASP A 135 -12.93 19.59 1.90
CA ASP A 135 -14.19 19.22 1.23
C ASP A 135 -15.44 19.86 1.87
N GLU A 136 -15.39 20.26 3.16
CA GLU A 136 -16.50 21.04 3.76
C GLU A 136 -16.66 22.43 3.11
N SER A 137 -15.64 22.90 2.38
CA SER A 137 -15.71 24.13 1.56
C SER A 137 -16.31 23.91 0.15
N PHE A 138 -16.49 22.66 -0.28
CA PHE A 138 -17.08 22.29 -1.56
C PHE A 138 -18.52 21.81 -1.35
N ASN A 139 -19.47 22.76 -1.41
CA ASN A 139 -20.90 22.47 -1.31
C ASN A 139 -21.52 22.35 -2.73
N PRO A 140 -21.83 21.15 -3.25
CA PRO A 140 -22.44 20.99 -4.56
C PRO A 140 -23.96 21.06 -4.41
N SER A 141 -24.49 22.23 -4.10
CA SER A 141 -25.90 22.56 -4.29
C SER A 141 -25.99 23.78 -5.18
N GLY A 142 -25.90 23.55 -6.49
CA GLY A 142 -25.99 24.61 -7.50
C GLY A 142 -25.86 24.05 -8.91
N SER A 143 -27.00 23.96 -9.59
CA SER A 143 -27.24 23.69 -11.01
C SER A 143 -26.08 23.87 -12.00
N ALA A 144 -25.95 22.91 -12.91
CA ALA A 144 -25.12 22.97 -14.10
C ALA A 144 -25.34 24.24 -14.93
N THR A 145 -24.25 24.91 -15.32
CA THR A 145 -24.15 25.59 -16.61
C THR A 145 -22.69 25.55 -17.09
N THR A 146 -22.52 25.11 -18.32
CA THR A 146 -21.31 25.13 -19.12
C THR A 146 -20.70 26.53 -19.21
N GLU A 147 -19.41 26.68 -18.90
CA GLU A 147 -18.56 27.65 -19.62
C GLU A 147 -17.07 27.33 -19.48
N SER A 148 -16.34 27.76 -20.50
CA SER A 148 -15.08 27.24 -21.02
C SER A 148 -13.84 28.06 -20.62
N ALA A 149 -12.76 27.36 -20.24
CA ALA A 149 -11.33 27.77 -20.27
C ALA A 149 -10.86 28.94 -19.35
N PRO A 150 -9.53 29.17 -19.20
CA PRO A 150 -8.50 28.26 -18.68
C PRO A 150 -7.80 28.88 -17.44
N PHE A 151 -7.56 28.10 -16.38
CA PHE A 151 -6.69 28.54 -15.28
C PHE A 151 -5.23 28.18 -15.61
N GLN A 152 -4.51 29.12 -16.22
CA GLN A 152 -3.06 29.19 -16.13
C GLN A 152 -2.66 30.15 -15.02
N LYS A 153 -1.91 29.65 -14.03
CA LYS A 153 -0.85 30.41 -13.37
C LYS A 153 0.18 29.49 -12.72
N GLY A 154 1.28 29.30 -13.47
CA GLY A 154 2.65 29.19 -12.95
C GLY A 154 2.98 28.08 -11.97
N PHE A 155 3.20 26.87 -12.48
CA PHE A 155 4.23 25.99 -11.91
C PHE A 155 5.33 25.84 -12.97
N THR A 156 6.50 26.40 -12.70
CA THR A 156 7.72 26.00 -13.41
C THR A 156 8.06 24.60 -12.90
N PRO A 157 8.05 23.55 -13.75
CA PRO A 157 8.55 22.26 -13.33
C PRO A 157 10.02 22.42 -13.00
N ASP A 158 10.42 22.07 -11.78
CA ASP A 158 11.83 21.81 -11.51
C ASP A 158 12.32 20.76 -12.52
N PRO A 159 13.43 21.02 -13.24
CA PRO A 159 13.91 20.14 -14.29
C PRO A 159 14.66 18.95 -13.67
N VAL A 160 13.97 18.09 -12.93
CA VAL A 160 14.51 16.78 -12.48
C VAL A 160 13.39 15.72 -12.41
N ILE A 161 12.52 15.65 -13.42
CA ILE A 161 11.79 14.41 -13.72
C ILE A 161 12.11 14.01 -15.16
N GLN A 162 13.39 13.73 -15.40
CA GLN A 162 13.84 12.95 -16.55
C GLN A 162 14.86 11.93 -16.05
N GLN A 163 14.45 10.66 -16.06
CA GLN A 163 15.30 9.48 -16.04
C GLN A 163 16.23 9.34 -14.81
N GLN A 164 15.72 8.80 -13.69
CA GLN A 164 16.58 8.05 -12.77
C GLN A 164 15.83 6.95 -12.02
N THR A 165 16.08 5.74 -12.51
CA THR A 165 15.99 4.44 -11.87
C THR A 165 16.18 4.46 -10.34
N TYR A 166 15.10 4.26 -9.59
CA TYR A 166 15.14 3.73 -8.21
C TYR A 166 14.53 2.32 -8.18
N ALA A 167 15.02 1.44 -9.04
CA ALA A 167 14.82 0.02 -8.78
C ALA A 167 15.75 -0.33 -7.61
N SER A 168 15.21 -0.41 -6.38
CA SER A 168 15.98 -1.00 -5.28
C SER A 168 16.52 -2.36 -5.75
N PRO A 169 17.74 -2.77 -5.35
CA PRO A 169 18.38 -4.00 -5.84
C PRO A 169 17.46 -5.24 -5.75
N GLN A 170 16.55 -5.25 -4.78
CA GLN A 170 15.57 -6.31 -4.53
C GLN A 170 14.44 -6.35 -5.57
N VAL A 171 14.04 -5.22 -6.14
CA VAL A 171 13.02 -5.16 -7.22
C VAL A 171 13.61 -5.70 -8.51
N ALA A 172 14.83 -5.28 -8.85
CA ALA A 172 15.53 -5.82 -10.00
C ALA A 172 15.75 -7.33 -9.85
N LEU A 173 16.20 -7.78 -8.67
CA LEU A 173 16.38 -9.20 -8.37
C LEU A 173 15.08 -10.00 -8.49
N ARG A 174 13.95 -9.46 -7.99
CA ARG A 174 12.63 -10.10 -8.09
C ARG A 174 12.17 -10.23 -9.53
N GLU A 175 12.19 -9.14 -10.29
CA GLU A 175 11.77 -9.15 -11.70
C GLU A 175 12.62 -10.14 -12.50
N ASN A 176 13.93 -10.11 -12.31
CA ASN A 176 14.85 -11.03 -12.97
C ASN A 176 14.60 -12.50 -12.58
N LEU A 177 14.37 -12.79 -11.30
CA LEU A 177 14.01 -14.15 -10.87
C LEU A 177 12.68 -14.58 -11.51
N ASN A 178 11.69 -13.69 -11.57
CA ASN A 178 10.39 -14.02 -12.14
C ASN A 178 10.45 -14.22 -13.66
N THR A 179 11.30 -13.46 -14.36
CA THR A 179 11.47 -13.51 -15.81
C THR A 179 12.35 -14.66 -16.26
N TYR A 180 13.47 -14.93 -15.55
CA TYR A 180 14.49 -15.87 -16.02
C TYR A 180 14.44 -17.26 -15.39
N PHE A 181 13.69 -17.45 -14.31
CA PHE A 181 13.53 -18.75 -13.67
C PHE A 181 12.11 -19.29 -13.84
N SER A 182 12.01 -20.52 -14.33
CA SER A 182 10.80 -21.32 -14.24
C SER A 182 10.54 -21.76 -12.79
N GLU A 183 9.34 -22.26 -12.52
CA GLU A 183 9.01 -22.76 -11.18
C GLU A 183 9.91 -23.94 -10.75
N THR A 184 10.24 -24.83 -11.69
CA THR A 184 11.14 -25.96 -11.45
C THR A 184 12.56 -25.50 -11.11
N GLU A 185 13.08 -24.51 -11.82
CA GLU A 185 14.41 -23.96 -11.54
C GLU A 185 14.44 -23.20 -10.21
N LEU A 186 13.35 -22.52 -9.86
CA LEU A 186 13.22 -21.85 -8.56
C LEU A 186 13.22 -22.86 -7.40
N ARG A 187 12.56 -24.02 -7.58
CA ARG A 187 12.60 -25.13 -6.61
C ARG A 187 14.01 -25.66 -6.40
N VAL A 188 14.76 -25.83 -7.49
CA VAL A 188 16.19 -26.25 -7.45
C VAL A 188 17.04 -25.18 -6.75
N LEU A 189 16.85 -23.90 -7.09
CA LEU A 189 17.54 -22.79 -6.43
C LEU A 189 17.27 -22.77 -4.91
N CYS A 190 16.03 -23.03 -4.49
CA CYS A 190 15.68 -23.13 -3.06
C CYS A 190 16.41 -24.30 -2.40
N PHE A 191 16.45 -25.46 -3.05
CA PHE A 191 17.18 -26.62 -2.56
C PHE A 191 18.67 -26.34 -2.37
N ASP A 192 19.33 -25.70 -3.35
CA ASP A 192 20.74 -25.31 -3.28
C ASP A 192 21.02 -24.29 -2.15
N LEU A 193 20.02 -23.47 -1.81
CA LEU A 193 20.07 -22.53 -0.69
C LEU A 193 19.77 -23.18 0.68
N GLY A 194 19.41 -24.47 0.71
CA GLY A 194 18.97 -25.17 1.91
C GLY A 194 17.59 -24.73 2.40
N VAL A 195 16.74 -24.24 1.48
CA VAL A 195 15.38 -23.76 1.76
C VAL A 195 14.37 -24.71 1.11
N GLU A 196 13.41 -25.18 1.89
CA GLU A 196 12.34 -26.02 1.35
C GLU A 196 11.29 -25.16 0.64
N TYR A 197 11.18 -25.32 -0.68
CA TYR A 197 10.28 -24.52 -1.52
C TYR A 197 8.81 -24.62 -1.08
N GLU A 198 8.38 -25.77 -0.58
CA GLU A 198 7.02 -25.98 -0.10
C GLU A 198 6.72 -25.18 1.17
N ASN A 199 7.73 -24.88 1.99
CA ASN A 199 7.59 -24.08 3.21
C ASN A 199 7.64 -22.58 2.94
N LEU A 200 7.99 -22.15 1.72
CA LEU A 200 7.87 -20.76 1.33
C LEU A 200 6.41 -20.37 1.23
N GLY A 201 6.03 -19.31 1.95
CA GLY A 201 4.74 -18.66 1.83
C GLY A 201 4.45 -18.21 0.39
N GLY A 202 3.18 -18.22 0.02
CA GLY A 202 2.73 -17.89 -1.33
C GLY A 202 2.31 -19.11 -2.15
N ARG A 203 1.27 -18.94 -2.96
CA ARG A 203 0.71 -19.97 -3.86
C ARG A 203 1.22 -19.85 -5.28
N SER A 204 1.72 -18.66 -5.65
CA SER A 204 2.25 -18.38 -6.99
C SER A 204 3.78 -18.24 -6.98
N LYS A 205 4.42 -18.48 -8.14
CA LYS A 205 5.87 -18.31 -8.31
C LYS A 205 6.36 -16.92 -7.86
N PRO A 206 5.71 -15.79 -8.22
CA PRO A 206 6.11 -14.47 -7.75
C PRO A 206 6.04 -14.30 -6.22
N GLU A 207 5.02 -14.86 -5.57
CA GLU A 207 4.88 -14.80 -4.11
C GLU A 207 5.98 -15.60 -3.41
N LYS A 208 6.31 -16.78 -3.93
CA LYS A 208 7.41 -17.60 -3.39
C LYS A 208 8.78 -16.97 -3.61
N ILE A 209 8.99 -16.27 -4.73
CA ILE A 209 10.22 -15.46 -4.95
C ILE A 209 10.33 -14.35 -3.90
N LEU A 210 9.24 -13.66 -3.60
CA LEU A 210 9.23 -12.61 -2.57
C LEU A 210 9.54 -13.17 -1.18
N GLU A 211 8.91 -14.29 -0.80
CA GLU A 211 9.19 -14.92 0.48
C GLU A 211 10.64 -15.41 0.55
N LEU A 212 11.19 -15.94 -0.55
CA LEU A 212 12.59 -16.34 -0.61
C LEU A 212 13.53 -15.15 -0.43
N ILE A 213 13.35 -14.06 -1.19
CA ILE A 213 14.18 -12.85 -1.07
C ILE A 213 14.09 -12.28 0.35
N GLY A 214 12.87 -12.13 0.88
CA GLY A 214 12.63 -11.63 2.22
C GLY A 214 13.23 -12.53 3.30
N MET A 215 13.10 -13.85 3.17
CA MET A 215 13.73 -14.82 4.07
C MET A 215 15.25 -14.69 4.02
N MET A 216 15.87 -14.61 2.83
CA MET A 216 17.32 -14.46 2.70
C MET A 216 17.81 -13.14 3.29
N GLN A 217 17.06 -12.05 3.12
CA GLN A 217 17.40 -10.76 3.70
C GLN A 217 17.32 -10.76 5.23
N ARG A 218 16.24 -11.31 5.81
CA ARG A 218 16.08 -11.42 7.27
C ARG A 218 17.20 -12.22 7.94
N HIS A 219 17.75 -13.22 7.24
CA HIS A 219 18.84 -14.06 7.73
C HIS A 219 20.23 -13.58 7.27
N GLY A 220 20.34 -12.42 6.62
CA GLY A 220 21.63 -11.88 6.13
C GLY A 220 22.29 -12.72 5.03
N ARG A 221 21.54 -13.59 4.35
CA ARG A 221 22.00 -14.51 3.29
C ARG A 221 21.71 -14.01 1.86
N LEU A 222 21.35 -12.72 1.71
CA LEU A 222 21.00 -12.15 0.40
C LEU A 222 22.16 -12.24 -0.61
N GLU A 223 23.39 -12.00 -0.17
CA GLU A 223 24.59 -12.13 -1.01
C GLU A 223 24.80 -13.55 -1.54
N GLN A 224 24.41 -14.57 -0.77
CA GLN A 224 24.51 -15.96 -1.19
C GLN A 224 23.50 -16.28 -2.31
N LEU A 225 22.27 -15.77 -2.18
CA LEU A 225 21.26 -15.85 -3.23
C LEU A 225 21.76 -15.18 -4.51
N ILE A 226 22.26 -13.94 -4.41
CA ILE A 226 22.79 -13.16 -5.55
C ILE A 226 23.96 -13.89 -6.21
N GLY A 227 24.88 -14.46 -5.41
CA GLY A 227 26.01 -15.24 -5.93
C GLY A 227 25.58 -16.45 -6.75
N LEU A 228 24.61 -17.23 -6.25
CA LEU A 228 24.10 -18.41 -6.95
C LEU A 228 23.35 -18.06 -8.23
N VAL A 229 22.49 -17.04 -8.21
CA VAL A 229 21.75 -16.64 -9.42
C VAL A 229 22.69 -16.06 -10.49
N ARG A 230 23.74 -15.33 -10.09
CA ARG A 230 24.81 -14.87 -11.00
C ARG A 230 25.60 -16.02 -11.60
N GLN A 231 25.87 -17.07 -10.84
CA GLN A 231 26.56 -18.26 -11.35
C GLN A 231 25.69 -19.02 -12.35
N GLN A 232 24.40 -19.18 -12.08
CA GLN A 232 23.48 -19.89 -12.97
C GLN A 232 23.13 -19.06 -14.22
N ARG A 233 23.11 -17.73 -14.13
CA ARG A 233 22.88 -16.80 -15.26
C ARG A 233 23.88 -15.64 -15.22
N PRO A 234 25.10 -15.82 -15.73
CA PRO A 234 26.13 -14.77 -15.72
C PRO A 234 25.81 -13.58 -16.64
N HIS A 235 24.82 -13.72 -17.54
CA HIS A 235 24.45 -12.69 -18.52
C HIS A 235 23.25 -11.82 -18.09
N SER A 236 22.65 -12.05 -16.93
CA SER A 236 21.48 -11.30 -16.43
C SER A 236 21.88 -10.17 -15.46
N SER A 237 21.14 -9.07 -15.47
CA SER A 237 21.41 -7.87 -14.65
C SER A 237 20.92 -8.01 -13.20
N TRP A 238 21.57 -8.86 -12.40
CA TRP A 238 21.22 -9.18 -11.00
C TRP A 238 21.51 -8.06 -10.00
#